data_AF-G9IJI1-F1
#
_entry.id   AF-G9IJI1-F1
#
_cell.length_a   1.000
_cell.length_b   1.000
_cell.length_c   1.000
_cell.angle_alpha   90.00
_cell.angle_beta   90.00
_cell.angle_gamma   90.00
#
_symmetry.space_group_name_H-M   'P 1'
#
loop_
_entity.id
_entity.type
_entity.pdbx_description
1 polymer ?
#
loop_
_entity_poly.entity_id
_entity_poly.type
_entity_poly.pdbx_seq_one_letter_code
_entity_poly.pdbx_strand_id
1 'polypeptide(L)'
;LAPLAKVINDHFGIVEALMTTVHAYTATQKCVDGPSGKLWRDGRGAGQNIIPASTGAAKAVGKVIPALNGKLTGMAFRVPTPNVSVVDLTCRLEKPAKYDDIKAAVKAAAEGPLKGILGYTDEQVVSTDFNGDTHSSIFDAGAGISLNEHFVKLVPWYDNETGYSHRVVDLIVYIASKE
;
A
#
# COMPACT_ATOMS: atom_id res chain seq x y z
N LEU A 1 -2.03 -0.17 -2.16
CA LEU A 1 -1.47 -1.26 -3.02
C LEU A 1 -2.21 -1.42 -4.35
N ALA A 2 -3.50 -1.79 -4.38
CA ALA A 2 -4.18 -2.14 -5.64
C ALA A 2 -4.15 -1.04 -6.74
N PRO A 3 -4.38 0.25 -6.45
CA PRO A 3 -4.28 1.31 -7.47
C PRO A 3 -2.89 1.39 -8.11
N LEU A 4 -1.82 1.35 -7.29
CA LEU A 4 -0.44 1.33 -7.79
C LEU A 4 -0.17 0.06 -8.62
N ALA A 5 -0.53 -1.12 -8.11
CA ALA A 5 -0.31 -2.38 -8.80
C ALA A 5 -1.02 -2.43 -10.17
N LYS A 6 -2.20 -1.83 -10.29
CA LYS A 6 -2.89 -1.66 -11.58
C LYS A 6 -2.04 -0.87 -12.57
N VAL A 7 -1.55 0.31 -12.19
CA VAL A 7 -0.73 1.16 -13.06
C VAL A 7 0.53 0.42 -13.51
N ILE A 8 1.25 -0.20 -12.58
CA ILE A 8 2.47 -0.93 -12.90
C ILE A 8 2.19 -2.12 -13.82
N ASN A 9 1.12 -2.88 -13.56
CA ASN A 9 0.75 -4.01 -14.39
C ASN A 9 0.32 -3.59 -15.80
N ASP A 10 -0.49 -2.53 -15.93
CA ASP A 10 -1.01 -2.09 -17.23
C ASP A 10 0.11 -1.59 -18.16
N HIS A 11 1.11 -0.91 -17.61
CA HIS A 11 2.23 -0.36 -18.39
C HIS A 11 3.35 -1.38 -18.61
N PHE A 12 3.79 -2.05 -17.54
CA PHE A 12 5.03 -2.82 -17.52
C PHE A 12 4.82 -4.33 -17.33
N GLY A 13 3.63 -4.75 -16.90
CA GLY A 13 3.33 -6.13 -16.54
C GLY A 13 4.00 -6.53 -15.23
N ILE A 14 3.24 -7.08 -14.28
CA ILE A 14 3.82 -7.69 -13.07
C ILE A 14 3.92 -9.20 -13.30
N VAL A 15 5.15 -9.74 -13.20
CA VAL A 15 5.38 -11.18 -13.25
C VAL A 15 5.12 -11.81 -11.89
N GLU A 16 5.73 -11.25 -10.85
CA GLU A 16 5.57 -11.66 -9.45
C GLU A 16 5.94 -10.50 -8.52
N ALA A 17 5.33 -10.45 -7.33
CA ALA A 17 5.65 -9.43 -6.34
C ALA A 17 5.43 -9.90 -4.90
N LEU A 18 6.27 -9.36 -4.01
CA LEU A 18 6.14 -9.48 -2.57
C LEU A 18 5.89 -8.10 -1.97
N MET A 19 4.93 -8.06 -1.05
CA MET A 19 4.57 -6.85 -0.33
C MET A 19 4.92 -6.97 1.15
N THR A 20 5.52 -5.92 1.70
CA THR A 20 5.55 -5.68 3.13
C THR A 20 4.78 -4.40 3.40
N THR A 21 3.88 -4.41 4.38
CA THR A 21 3.33 -3.15 4.90
C THR A 21 3.93 -2.85 6.26
N VAL A 22 4.53 -1.67 6.39
CA VAL A 22 4.93 -1.12 7.67
C VAL A 22 3.75 -0.28 8.14
N HIS A 23 3.02 -0.83 9.10
CA HIS A 23 1.67 -0.40 9.43
C HIS A 23 1.62 0.15 10.83
N ALA A 24 0.90 1.25 11.03
CA ALA A 24 0.52 1.73 12.36
C ALA A 24 -0.13 0.60 13.18
N TYR A 25 0.03 0.61 14.51
CA TYR A 25 -0.78 -0.27 15.34
C TYR A 25 -2.24 0.20 15.32
N THR A 26 -3.18 -0.70 15.62
CA THR A 26 -4.61 -0.45 15.61
C THR A 26 -5.23 -0.86 16.95
N ALA A 27 -6.55 -0.69 17.07
CA ALA A 27 -7.32 -1.09 18.25
C ALA A 27 -7.21 -2.58 18.60
N THR A 28 -6.69 -3.44 17.69
CA THR A 28 -6.53 -4.87 17.98
C THR A 28 -5.31 -5.19 18.84
N GLN A 29 -4.27 -4.35 18.82
CA GLN A 29 -3.06 -4.54 19.62
C GLN A 29 -3.26 -4.15 21.10
N LYS A 30 -2.23 -4.32 21.93
CA LYS A 30 -2.30 -4.12 23.40
C LYS A 30 -1.32 -3.03 23.84
N CYS A 31 -1.68 -2.26 24.86
CA CYS A 31 -0.80 -1.21 25.41
C CYS A 31 0.46 -1.81 26.05
N VAL A 32 0.30 -2.92 26.75
CA VAL A 32 1.36 -3.74 27.37
C VAL A 32 1.13 -5.20 26.99
N ASP A 33 2.11 -6.06 27.26
CA ASP A 33 2.02 -7.49 26.96
C ASP A 33 0.77 -8.14 27.58
N GLY A 34 -0.03 -8.81 26.76
CA GLY A 34 -1.27 -9.45 27.18
C GLY A 34 -1.83 -10.48 26.19
N PRO A 35 -2.91 -11.19 26.55
CA PRO A 35 -3.49 -12.24 25.72
C PRO A 35 -4.04 -11.72 24.37
N SER A 36 -3.79 -12.48 23.29
CA SER A 36 -4.27 -12.16 21.92
C SER A 36 -4.74 -13.41 21.16
N GLY A 37 -5.39 -14.34 21.85
CA GLY A 37 -5.92 -15.58 21.25
C GLY A 37 -4.86 -16.37 20.48
N LYS A 38 -5.07 -16.58 19.18
CA LYS A 38 -4.12 -17.27 18.28
C LYS A 38 -3.03 -16.35 17.71
N LEU A 39 -3.17 -15.03 17.81
CA LEU A 39 -2.24 -14.03 17.27
C LEU A 39 -1.27 -13.57 18.36
N TRP A 40 -0.39 -14.47 18.78
CA TRP A 40 0.46 -14.27 19.96
C TRP A 40 1.35 -13.02 19.87
N ARG A 41 1.87 -12.71 18.68
CA ARG A 41 2.71 -11.52 18.47
C ARG A 41 1.95 -10.21 18.68
N ASP A 42 0.68 -10.17 18.29
CA ASP A 42 -0.17 -8.97 18.41
C ASP A 42 -0.57 -8.66 19.86
N GLY A 43 -0.33 -9.60 20.79
CA GLY A 43 -0.50 -9.40 22.23
C GLY A 43 0.65 -8.64 22.88
N ARG A 44 1.78 -8.43 22.18
CA ARG A 44 2.92 -7.68 22.71
C ARG A 44 2.65 -6.17 22.68
N GLY A 45 3.23 -5.43 23.61
CA GLY A 45 2.98 -3.98 23.76
C GLY A 45 3.26 -3.18 22.48
N ALA A 46 2.22 -2.53 21.94
CA ALA A 46 2.22 -1.91 20.61
C ALA A 46 3.16 -0.70 20.50
N GLY A 47 3.25 0.10 21.57
CA GLY A 47 4.10 1.29 21.61
C GLY A 47 5.59 1.01 21.76
N GLN A 48 5.98 -0.27 21.88
CA GLN A 48 7.34 -0.68 22.22
C GLN A 48 7.97 -1.61 21.19
N ASN A 49 7.17 -2.23 20.31
CA ASN A 49 7.61 -3.34 19.49
C ASN A 49 7.40 -3.10 18.00
N ILE A 50 8.29 -3.67 17.20
CA ILE A 50 8.04 -3.97 15.79
C ILE A 50 7.47 -5.40 15.73
N ILE A 51 6.22 -5.55 15.33
CA ILE A 51 5.46 -6.81 15.45
C ILE A 51 5.20 -7.39 14.05
N PRO A 52 5.88 -8.47 13.64
CA PRO A 52 5.58 -9.10 12.37
C PRO A 52 4.24 -9.85 12.41
N ALA A 53 3.38 -9.60 11.43
CA ALA A 53 2.05 -10.16 11.29
C ALA A 53 1.80 -10.69 9.86
N SER A 54 0.93 -11.69 9.73
CA SER A 54 0.43 -12.13 8.43
C SER A 54 -0.69 -11.20 7.94
N THR A 55 -0.86 -11.08 6.63
CA THR A 55 -1.96 -10.32 6.03
C THR A 55 -2.41 -10.94 4.72
N GLY A 56 -3.72 -10.89 4.47
CA GLY A 56 -4.32 -11.29 3.19
C GLY A 56 -4.37 -10.17 2.15
N ALA A 57 -3.94 -8.95 2.50
CA ALA A 57 -4.18 -7.76 1.68
C ALA A 57 -3.54 -7.84 0.28
N ALA A 58 -2.28 -8.30 0.17
CA ALA A 58 -1.64 -8.49 -1.13
C ALA A 58 -2.33 -9.57 -1.98
N LYS A 59 -2.71 -10.69 -1.36
CA LYS A 59 -3.46 -11.75 -2.04
C LYS A 59 -4.83 -11.26 -2.52
N ALA A 60 -5.48 -10.34 -1.79
CA ALA A 60 -6.75 -9.75 -2.16
C ALA A 60 -6.65 -8.85 -3.41
N VAL A 61 -5.47 -8.31 -3.75
CA VAL A 61 -5.26 -7.59 -5.01
C VAL A 61 -5.58 -8.47 -6.21
N GLY A 62 -5.22 -9.76 -6.16
CA GLY A 62 -5.55 -10.72 -7.21
C GLY A 62 -7.05 -10.98 -7.39
N LYS A 63 -7.89 -10.64 -6.40
CA LYS A 63 -9.35 -10.74 -6.51
C LYS A 63 -9.95 -9.54 -7.25
N VAL A 64 -9.42 -8.34 -7.02
CA VAL A 64 -9.90 -7.10 -7.65
C VAL A 64 -9.22 -6.81 -8.99
N ILE A 65 -8.03 -7.39 -9.23
CA ILE A 65 -7.30 -7.37 -10.49
C ILE A 65 -7.00 -8.82 -10.87
N PRO A 66 -7.90 -9.52 -11.60
CA PRO A 66 -7.77 -10.95 -11.88
C PRO A 66 -6.47 -11.35 -12.59
N ALA A 67 -5.91 -10.47 -13.42
CA ALA A 67 -4.62 -10.67 -14.09
C ALA A 67 -3.42 -10.81 -13.13
N LEU A 68 -3.61 -10.40 -11.87
CA LEU A 68 -2.63 -10.46 -10.80
C LEU A 68 -2.89 -11.61 -9.80
N ASN A 69 -3.91 -12.44 -10.04
CA ASN A 69 -4.21 -13.57 -9.16
C ASN A 69 -3.05 -14.57 -9.12
N GLY A 70 -2.61 -14.93 -7.91
CA GLY A 70 -1.46 -15.81 -7.68
C GLY A 70 -0.08 -15.15 -7.85
N LYS A 71 -0.01 -13.89 -8.31
CA LYS A 71 1.26 -13.18 -8.53
C LYS A 71 1.72 -12.32 -7.37
N LEU A 72 0.83 -12.02 -6.42
CA LEU A 72 1.13 -11.17 -5.25
C LEU A 72 0.77 -11.86 -3.94
N THR A 73 1.70 -11.77 -2.99
CA THR A 73 1.47 -12.08 -1.57
C THR A 73 2.33 -11.16 -0.71
N GLY A 74 2.18 -11.23 0.61
CA GLY A 74 2.92 -10.34 1.48
C GLY A 74 2.70 -10.56 2.96
N MET A 75 3.33 -9.71 3.75
CA MET A 75 3.26 -9.70 5.20
C MET A 75 3.21 -8.26 5.73
N ALA A 76 3.09 -8.11 7.05
CA ALA A 76 3.05 -6.81 7.70
C ALA A 76 4.03 -6.74 8.87
N PHE A 77 4.50 -5.55 9.18
CA PHE A 77 5.05 -5.19 10.48
C PHE A 77 4.16 -4.12 11.10
N ARG A 78 3.67 -4.34 12.32
CA ARG A 78 3.08 -3.27 13.13
C ARG A 78 4.21 -2.50 13.80
N VAL A 79 4.18 -1.18 13.71
CA VAL A 79 5.20 -0.31 14.31
C VAL A 79 4.59 0.70 15.27
N PRO A 80 5.38 1.29 16.20
CA PRO A 80 4.90 2.25 17.20
C PRO A 80 4.46 3.63 16.65
N THR A 81 3.61 3.66 15.63
CA THR A 81 2.93 4.86 15.15
C THR A 81 1.41 4.71 15.32
N PRO A 82 0.70 5.78 15.72
CA PRO A 82 -0.74 5.70 15.98
C PRO A 82 -1.58 5.70 14.70
N ASN A 83 -1.08 6.30 13.63
CA ASN A 83 -1.74 6.38 12.33
C ASN A 83 -0.69 6.49 11.21
N VAL A 84 -1.19 6.37 9.98
CA VAL A 84 -0.46 6.35 8.72
C VAL A 84 0.46 5.14 8.60
N SER A 85 0.39 4.55 7.42
CA SER A 85 1.09 3.33 7.08
C SER A 85 1.72 3.45 5.70
N VAL A 86 2.66 2.55 5.41
CA VAL A 86 3.35 2.51 4.13
C VAL A 86 3.40 1.10 3.60
N VAL A 87 3.34 0.98 2.28
CA VAL A 87 3.57 -0.28 1.57
C VAL A 87 4.95 -0.23 0.95
N ASP A 88 5.65 -1.35 1.02
CA ASP A 88 6.83 -1.68 0.25
C ASP A 88 6.44 -2.80 -0.72
N LEU A 89 6.37 -2.48 -2.00
CA LEU A 89 6.10 -3.44 -3.07
C LEU A 89 7.40 -3.73 -3.82
N THR A 90 7.93 -4.93 -3.65
CA THR A 90 9.04 -5.43 -4.45
C THR A 90 8.48 -6.30 -5.57
N CYS A 91 8.67 -5.91 -6.83
CA CYS A 91 8.08 -6.59 -7.96
C CYS A 91 9.05 -6.80 -9.12
N ARG A 92 8.87 -7.93 -9.82
CA ARG A 92 9.52 -8.19 -11.11
C ARG A 92 8.59 -7.81 -12.25
N LEU A 93 9.10 -7.01 -13.17
CA LEU A 93 8.39 -6.48 -14.33
C LEU A 93 8.61 -7.36 -15.56
N GLU A 94 7.57 -7.48 -16.39
CA GLU A 94 7.64 -8.22 -17.64
C GLU A 94 8.41 -7.42 -18.71
N LYS A 95 8.07 -6.14 -18.87
CA LYS A 95 8.78 -5.20 -19.73
C LYS A 95 9.85 -4.45 -18.94
N PRO A 96 11.04 -4.22 -19.50
CA PRO A 96 12.05 -3.38 -18.86
C PRO A 96 11.53 -1.95 -18.71
N ALA A 97 11.82 -1.32 -17.58
CA ALA A 97 11.45 0.06 -17.30
C ALA A 97 12.55 0.78 -16.53
N LYS A 98 12.93 1.99 -16.98
CA LYS A 98 13.74 2.87 -16.14
C LYS A 98 12.87 3.41 -15.01
N TYR A 99 13.49 3.74 -13.88
CA TYR A 99 12.75 4.24 -12.73
C TYR A 99 12.01 5.55 -13.03
N ASP A 100 12.57 6.40 -13.90
CA ASP A 100 11.90 7.61 -14.39
C ASP A 100 10.63 7.32 -15.21
N ASP A 101 10.62 6.24 -16.00
CA ASP A 101 9.44 5.83 -16.76
C ASP A 101 8.32 5.34 -15.81
N ILE A 102 8.71 4.64 -14.73
CA ILE A 102 7.77 4.23 -13.67
C ILE A 102 7.17 5.45 -12.98
N LYS A 103 8.01 6.41 -12.57
CA LYS A 103 7.54 7.67 -11.96
C LYS A 103 6.57 8.40 -12.89
N ALA A 104 6.90 8.52 -14.18
CA ALA A 104 6.05 9.19 -15.16
C ALA A 104 4.69 8.49 -15.33
N ALA A 105 4.66 7.15 -15.42
CA ALA A 105 3.42 6.39 -15.53
C ALA A 105 2.52 6.56 -14.29
N VAL A 106 3.12 6.52 -13.10
CA VAL A 106 2.39 6.71 -11.84
C VAL A 106 1.86 8.14 -11.72
N LYS A 107 2.67 9.15 -12.04
CA LYS A 107 2.26 10.56 -12.04
C LYS A 107 1.10 10.82 -13.01
N ALA A 108 1.19 10.30 -14.24
CA ALA A 108 0.13 10.43 -15.23
C ALA A 108 -1.19 9.76 -14.77
N ALA A 109 -1.11 8.60 -14.11
CA ALA A 109 -2.28 7.95 -13.56
C ALA A 109 -2.90 8.74 -12.39
N ALA A 110 -2.06 9.30 -11.51
CA ALA A 110 -2.47 10.13 -10.38
C ALA A 110 -3.12 11.46 -10.80
N GLU A 111 -2.63 12.07 -11.88
CA GLU A 111 -3.19 13.32 -12.42
C GLU A 111 -4.40 13.10 -13.33
N GLY A 112 -4.62 11.86 -13.80
CA GLY A 112 -5.69 11.49 -14.72
C GLY A 112 -6.72 10.53 -14.11
N PRO A 113 -6.79 9.27 -14.59
CA PRO A 113 -7.91 8.37 -14.28
C PRO A 113 -8.01 7.95 -12.82
N LEU A 114 -6.95 8.09 -12.02
CA LEU A 114 -6.93 7.75 -10.60
C LEU A 114 -6.83 8.98 -9.69
N LYS A 115 -7.10 10.18 -10.20
CA LYS A 115 -7.10 11.41 -9.41
C LYS A 115 -8.02 11.30 -8.19
N GLY A 116 -7.50 11.67 -7.02
CA GLY A 116 -8.18 11.54 -5.72
C GLY A 116 -8.13 10.14 -5.11
N ILE A 117 -7.62 9.13 -5.84
CA ILE A 117 -7.44 7.75 -5.35
C ILE A 117 -5.95 7.42 -5.22
N LEU A 118 -5.16 7.70 -6.26
CA LEU A 118 -3.71 7.57 -6.30
C LEU A 118 -3.09 8.96 -6.32
N GLY A 119 -2.26 9.26 -5.33
CA GLY A 119 -1.40 10.44 -5.30
C GLY A 119 0.01 10.12 -5.77
N TYR A 120 0.78 11.17 -6.07
CA TYR A 120 2.19 11.14 -6.42
C TYR A 120 2.90 12.27 -5.66
N THR A 121 4.06 12.00 -5.09
CA THR A 121 4.93 13.02 -4.49
C THR A 121 6.40 12.73 -4.79
N ASP A 122 7.17 13.79 -4.98
CA ASP A 122 8.64 13.80 -5.06
C ASP A 122 9.27 14.65 -3.94
N GLU A 123 8.47 15.05 -2.95
CA GLU A 123 8.92 15.76 -1.75
C GLU A 123 9.56 14.80 -0.73
N GLN A 124 10.35 15.35 0.19
CA GLN A 124 11.00 14.59 1.27
C GLN A 124 10.03 14.42 2.46
N VAL A 125 9.02 13.58 2.26
CA VAL A 125 7.90 13.35 3.18
C VAL A 125 8.19 12.26 4.21
N VAL A 126 7.45 12.32 5.32
CA VAL A 126 7.37 11.28 6.36
C VAL A 126 5.91 10.97 6.69
N SER A 127 5.67 9.98 7.55
CA SER A 127 4.31 9.49 7.83
C SER A 127 3.34 10.57 8.29
N THR A 128 3.78 11.54 9.10
CA THR A 128 2.89 12.57 9.64
C THR A 128 2.35 13.53 8.61
N ASP A 129 3.02 13.66 7.46
CA ASP A 129 2.60 14.55 6.36
C ASP A 129 1.32 14.04 5.67
N PHE A 130 0.95 12.78 5.91
CA PHE A 130 -0.26 12.16 5.35
C PHE A 130 -1.42 12.05 6.34
N ASN A 131 -1.32 12.62 7.54
CA ASN A 131 -2.43 12.60 8.49
C ASN A 131 -3.64 13.35 7.92
N GLY A 132 -4.79 12.67 7.84
CA GLY A 132 -6.00 13.24 7.26
C GLY A 132 -6.02 13.21 5.73
N ASP A 133 -5.01 12.63 5.08
CA ASP A 133 -4.99 12.50 3.62
C ASP A 133 -6.09 11.51 3.17
N THR A 134 -6.82 11.90 2.13
CA THR A 134 -8.00 11.18 1.66
C THR A 134 -7.69 10.17 0.56
N HIS A 135 -6.46 10.09 0.05
CA HIS A 135 -6.07 9.15 -1.00
C HIS A 135 -5.97 7.72 -0.47
N SER A 136 -6.14 6.75 -1.37
CA SER A 136 -5.95 5.33 -1.04
C SER A 136 -4.49 4.90 -1.09
N SER A 137 -3.65 5.68 -1.76
CA SER A 137 -2.26 5.36 -2.06
C SER A 137 -1.57 6.62 -2.53
N ILE A 138 -0.46 7.03 -1.92
CA ILE A 138 0.38 8.15 -2.41
C ILE A 138 1.75 7.59 -2.74
N PHE A 139 2.12 7.54 -4.01
CA PHE A 139 3.42 7.04 -4.42
C PHE A 139 4.53 8.03 -4.10
N ASP A 140 5.52 7.57 -3.35
CA ASP A 140 6.73 8.31 -3.00
C ASP A 140 7.83 7.99 -4.02
N ALA A 141 8.10 8.97 -4.88
CA ALA A 141 9.07 8.84 -5.96
C ALA A 141 10.52 8.86 -5.46
N GLY A 142 10.77 9.35 -4.23
CA GLY A 142 12.10 9.42 -3.64
C GLY A 142 12.46 8.19 -2.80
N ALA A 143 11.47 7.49 -2.24
CA ALA A 143 11.68 6.37 -1.33
C ALA A 143 11.85 5.00 -2.01
N GLY A 144 11.42 4.86 -3.27
CA GLY A 144 11.62 3.61 -4.02
C GLY A 144 13.02 3.49 -4.64
N ILE A 145 13.34 2.29 -5.14
CA ILE A 145 14.64 2.01 -5.76
C ILE A 145 14.51 0.93 -6.83
N SER A 146 15.25 1.08 -7.92
CA SER A 146 15.38 0.05 -8.96
C SER A 146 16.72 -0.67 -8.82
N LEU A 147 16.71 -2.00 -8.80
CA LEU A 147 17.93 -2.80 -8.86
C LEU A 147 18.40 -2.94 -10.31
N ASN A 148 17.46 -3.17 -11.21
CA ASN A 148 17.64 -3.23 -12.66
C ASN A 148 16.30 -2.96 -13.35
N GLU A 149 16.29 -2.88 -14.67
CA GLU A 149 15.10 -2.51 -15.44
C GLU A 149 13.90 -3.47 -15.27
N HIS A 150 14.12 -4.68 -14.72
CA HIS A 150 13.05 -5.65 -14.46
C HIS A 150 12.74 -5.85 -12.98
N PHE A 151 13.49 -5.30 -12.03
CA PHE A 151 13.31 -5.59 -10.61
C PHE A 151 13.39 -4.33 -9.76
N VAL A 152 12.25 -3.95 -9.20
CA VAL A 152 12.05 -2.65 -8.56
C VAL A 152 11.34 -2.77 -7.21
N LYS A 153 11.61 -1.80 -6.35
CA LYS A 153 10.92 -1.56 -5.08
C LYS A 153 10.18 -0.24 -5.15
N LEU A 154 8.88 -0.26 -4.89
CA LEU A 154 7.98 0.88 -4.98
C LEU A 154 7.31 1.13 -3.62
N VAL A 155 7.23 2.39 -3.21
CA VAL A 155 6.81 2.78 -1.86
C VAL A 155 5.60 3.72 -1.94
N PRO A 156 4.38 3.25 -1.69
CA PRO A 156 3.26 4.15 -1.49
C PRO A 156 2.81 4.25 -0.02
N TRP A 157 2.59 5.48 0.43
CA TRP A 157 1.97 5.84 1.70
C TRP A 157 0.44 5.72 1.64
N TYR A 158 -0.19 5.61 2.82
CA TYR A 158 -1.62 5.73 2.98
C TYR A 158 -1.99 6.05 4.44
N ASP A 159 -2.93 6.96 4.64
CA ASP A 159 -3.65 7.06 5.91
C ASP A 159 -4.62 5.87 5.99
N ASN A 160 -4.32 4.93 6.89
CA ASN A 160 -5.09 3.70 7.06
C ASN A 160 -6.49 3.92 7.65
N GLU A 161 -6.75 5.08 8.27
CA GLU A 161 -8.06 5.43 8.80
C GLU A 161 -8.80 6.34 7.82
N THR A 162 -8.21 7.50 7.49
CA THR A 162 -8.86 8.55 6.70
C THR A 162 -9.09 8.13 5.25
N GLY A 163 -8.04 7.66 4.57
CA GLY A 163 -8.11 7.26 3.17
C GLY A 163 -9.10 6.11 2.95
N TYR A 164 -9.09 5.10 3.83
CA TYR A 164 -10.04 3.99 3.77
C TYR A 164 -11.48 4.45 4.02
N SER A 165 -11.71 5.33 5.00
CA SER A 165 -13.04 5.83 5.33
C SER A 165 -13.67 6.61 4.17
N HIS A 166 -12.88 7.41 3.46
CA HIS A 166 -13.33 8.08 2.23
C HIS A 166 -13.73 7.08 1.14
N ARG A 167 -12.97 5.99 0.96
CA ARG A 167 -13.33 4.94 -0.01
C ARG A 167 -14.64 4.22 0.33
N VAL A 168 -14.98 4.08 1.60
CA VAL A 168 -16.28 3.53 2.01
C VAL A 168 -17.41 4.44 1.53
N VAL A 169 -17.29 5.75 1.74
CA VAL A 169 -18.28 6.73 1.28
C VAL A 169 -18.37 6.75 -0.25
N ASP A 170 -17.22 6.79 -0.94
CA ASP A 170 -17.18 6.79 -2.41
C ASP A 170 -17.85 5.54 -3.00
N LEU A 171 -17.64 4.38 -2.38
CA LEU A 171 -18.26 3.13 -2.82
C LEU A 171 -19.79 3.15 -2.63
N ILE A 172 -20.28 3.70 -1.51
CA ILE A 172 -21.73 3.84 -1.27
C ILE A 172 -22.35 4.75 -2.34
N VAL A 173 -21.75 5.91 -2.61
CA VAL A 173 -22.20 6.83 -3.66
C VAL A 173 -22.19 6.16 -5.02
N TYR A 174 -21.14 5.40 -5.34
CA TYR A 174 -21.06 4.64 -6.58
C TYR A 174 -22.19 3.63 -6.70
N ILE A 175 -22.42 2.79 -5.68
CA ILE A 175 -23.50 1.79 -5.69
C ILE A 175 -24.86 2.46 -5.88
N ALA A 176 -25.15 3.53 -5.13
CA ALA A 176 -26.40 4.28 -5.27
C ALA A 176 -26.58 4.89 -6.66
N SER A 177 -25.50 5.28 -7.36
CA SER A 177 -25.56 5.77 -8.74
C SER A 177 -25.81 4.68 -9.79
N LYS A 178 -25.82 3.40 -9.39
CA LYS A 178 -26.08 2.22 -10.24
C LYS A 178 -27.45 1.60 -10.00
N GLU A 179 -28.20 2.11 -9.04
CA GLU A 179 -29.64 1.84 -8.90
C GLU A 179 -30.43 2.67 -9.92
#